data_AF-A0A949JDM8-F1
#
_entry.id   AF-A0A949JDM8-F1
#
_cell.length_a   1.000
_cell.length_b   1.000
_cell.length_c   1.000
_cell.angle_alpha   90.00
_cell.angle_beta   90.00
_cell.angle_gamma   90.00
#
_symmetry.space_group_name_H-M   'P 1'
#
loop_
_entity.id
_entity.type
_entity.pdbx_description
1 polymer ?
#
loop_
_entity_poly.entity_id
_entity_poly.type
_entity_poly.pdbx_seq_one_letter_code
_entity_poly.pdbx_strand_id
1 'polypeptide(L)'
;MTWLHFSGNQAEVVREAMALLVPGPTDLPGEQEPGAREADAVRYADRLLGAFRTEPPLIYAAGSGSAHVPLSPEQRHGWLIRVRELQDAYRQGTALLDRLADGDFADADPEVRHRALRDPRAHTFRGLLFDHAIEGTYGDPVYRGRPAPGSTVLPTPPLPPPSAPGSTESSESAAPAPAPAQTAAPAPYGVETTALLRDFTAAARRVVLGGDDG
;
A
#
# COMPACT_ATOMS: atom_id res chain seq x y z
N MET A 1 5.04 11.16 22.62
CA MET A 1 5.56 10.28 21.54
C MET A 1 6.40 11.13 20.59
N THR A 2 7.50 10.59 20.07
CA THR A 2 8.39 11.30 19.13
C THR A 2 8.13 10.82 17.70
N TRP A 3 8.07 11.74 16.74
CA TRP A 3 7.92 11.45 15.31
C TRP A 3 9.28 11.42 14.62
N LEU A 4 9.48 10.49 13.68
CA LEU A 4 10.70 10.35 12.90
C LEU A 4 10.79 11.39 11.79
N HIS A 5 9.70 11.93 11.28
CA HIS A 5 9.73 12.99 10.28
C HIS A 5 8.75 14.11 10.61
N PHE A 6 7.50 13.76 10.94
CA PHE A 6 6.43 14.73 11.11
C PHE A 6 6.66 15.69 12.28
N SER A 7 6.11 16.90 12.17
CA SER A 7 5.76 17.70 13.34
C SER A 7 4.52 17.12 14.04
N GLY A 8 4.21 17.60 15.25
CA GLY A 8 2.98 17.22 15.95
C GLY A 8 1.74 17.46 15.09
N ASN A 9 1.57 18.68 14.58
CA ASN A 9 0.44 19.03 13.72
C ASN A 9 0.36 18.15 12.46
N GLN A 10 1.47 17.98 11.74
CA GLN A 10 1.47 17.18 10.50
C GLN A 10 1.02 15.74 10.75
N ALA A 11 1.44 15.15 11.87
CA ALA A 11 1.03 13.79 12.22
C ALA A 11 -0.46 13.70 12.53
N GLU A 12 -1.04 14.68 13.22
CA GLU A 12 -2.48 14.72 13.47
C GLU A 12 -3.28 14.91 12.18
N VAL A 13 -2.88 15.85 11.31
CA VAL A 13 -3.52 16.05 10.00
C VAL A 13 -3.49 14.78 9.16
N VAL A 14 -2.35 14.10 9.09
CA VAL A 14 -2.21 12.84 8.34
C VAL A 14 -3.05 11.73 8.97
N ARG A 15 -3.05 11.61 10.31
CA ARG A 15 -3.86 10.60 11.01
C ARG A 15 -5.34 10.78 10.71
N GLU A 16 -5.85 11.99 10.87
CA GLU A 16 -7.26 12.31 10.63
C GLU A 16 -7.63 12.13 9.16
N ALA A 17 -6.78 12.56 8.23
CA ALA A 17 -7.05 12.40 6.81
C ALA A 17 -7.04 10.92 6.37
N MET A 18 -6.11 10.11 6.89
CA MET A 18 -6.07 8.67 6.61
C MET A 18 -7.27 7.93 7.22
N ALA A 19 -7.69 8.31 8.42
CA ALA A 19 -8.85 7.73 9.10
C ALA A 19 -10.17 8.02 8.35
N LEU A 20 -10.28 9.17 7.67
CA LEU A 20 -11.41 9.43 6.78
C LEU A 20 -11.40 8.60 5.49
N LEU A 21 -10.21 8.16 5.04
CA LEU A 21 -10.04 7.40 3.80
C LEU A 21 -10.20 5.89 3.98
N VAL A 22 -9.74 5.39 5.13
CA VAL A 22 -9.86 4.00 5.55
C VAL A 22 -10.42 4.02 6.98
N PRO A 23 -11.76 4.19 7.12
CA PRO A 23 -12.39 4.39 8.42
C PRO A 23 -12.39 3.12 9.26
N GLY A 24 -12.23 3.28 10.56
CA GLY A 24 -12.49 2.24 11.54
C GLY A 24 -13.73 2.52 12.39
N PRO A 25 -13.93 1.76 13.47
CA PRO A 25 -15.12 1.85 14.32
C PRO A 25 -15.22 3.18 15.07
N THR A 26 -14.09 3.87 15.25
CA THR A 26 -14.04 5.19 15.88
C THR A 26 -14.33 6.34 14.91
N ASP A 27 -14.25 6.10 13.59
CA ASP A 27 -14.42 7.10 12.54
C ASP A 27 -15.83 7.12 11.96
N LEU A 28 -16.42 5.94 11.75
CA LEU A 28 -17.69 5.78 11.04
C LEU A 28 -18.66 4.91 11.85
N PRO A 29 -19.84 5.44 12.24
CA PRO A 29 -20.85 4.65 12.92
C PRO A 29 -21.27 3.42 12.09
N GLY A 30 -21.17 2.24 12.71
CA GLY A 30 -21.53 0.97 12.07
C GLY A 30 -20.36 0.21 11.47
N GLU A 31 -19.18 0.82 11.34
CA GLU A 31 -17.95 0.11 11.01
C GLU A 31 -17.50 -0.72 12.23
N GLN A 32 -17.13 -1.98 11.99
CA GLN A 32 -16.72 -2.92 13.04
C GLN A 32 -15.26 -3.33 12.89
N GLU A 33 -14.71 -3.24 11.68
CA GLU A 33 -13.35 -3.64 11.38
C GLU A 33 -12.36 -2.47 11.59
N PRO A 34 -11.12 -2.74 12.02
CA PRO A 34 -10.13 -1.69 12.24
C PRO A 34 -9.76 -0.95 10.94
N GLY A 35 -9.68 0.38 11.03
CA GLY A 35 -9.25 1.25 9.94
C GLY A 35 -7.82 1.75 10.10
N ALA A 36 -7.48 2.81 9.37
CA ALA A 36 -6.14 3.40 9.38
C ALA A 36 -5.73 3.94 10.76
N ARG A 37 -6.68 4.43 11.57
CA ARG A 37 -6.37 4.90 12.93
C ARG A 37 -6.00 3.73 13.84
N GLU A 38 -6.82 2.69 13.87
CA GLU A 38 -6.58 1.52 14.72
C GLU A 38 -5.32 0.75 14.30
N ALA A 39 -4.97 0.77 13.01
CA ALA A 39 -3.72 0.21 12.48
C ALA A 39 -2.49 1.13 12.65
N ASP A 40 -2.67 2.35 13.14
CA ASP A 40 -1.62 3.37 13.26
C ASP A 40 -0.89 3.64 11.92
N ALA A 41 -1.63 3.70 10.82
CA ALA A 41 -1.08 3.88 9.47
C ALA A 41 -0.26 5.18 9.32
N VAL A 42 -0.52 6.19 10.16
CA VAL A 42 0.32 7.39 10.22
C VAL A 42 1.78 7.07 10.58
N ARG A 43 2.04 6.03 11.38
CA ARG A 43 3.41 5.58 11.67
C ARG A 43 4.09 4.95 10.49
N TYR A 44 3.35 4.29 9.61
CA TYR A 44 3.91 3.78 8.37
C TYR A 44 4.44 4.95 7.52
N ALA A 45 3.62 5.99 7.32
CA ALA A 45 4.03 7.19 6.59
C ALA A 45 5.22 7.90 7.27
N ASP A 46 5.18 8.12 8.59
CA ASP A 46 6.27 8.76 9.34
C ASP A 46 7.59 7.98 9.23
N ARG A 47 7.52 6.64 9.28
CA ARG A 47 8.67 5.76 9.14
C ARG A 47 9.29 5.86 7.75
N LEU A 48 8.47 5.81 6.70
CA LEU A 48 8.93 5.94 5.33
C LEU A 48 9.58 7.31 5.08
N LEU A 49 8.94 8.39 5.55
CA LEU A 49 9.47 9.75 5.41
C LEU A 49 10.73 9.98 6.26
N GLY A 50 10.84 9.29 7.40
CA GLY A 50 11.98 9.34 8.30
C GLY A 50 13.03 8.25 8.05
N ALA A 51 12.91 7.46 6.97
CA ALA A 51 13.60 6.18 6.85
C ALA A 51 15.13 6.27 6.97
N PHE A 52 15.73 7.38 6.55
CA PHE A 52 17.18 7.62 6.59
C PHE A 52 17.69 8.25 7.89
N ARG A 53 16.86 8.38 8.94
CA ARG A 53 17.30 8.80 10.28
C ARG A 53 17.89 7.67 11.12
N THR A 54 17.84 6.43 10.62
CA THR A 54 18.41 5.24 11.26
C THR A 54 19.30 4.50 10.26
N GLU A 55 20.15 3.60 10.78
CA GLU A 55 20.93 2.68 9.97
C GLU A 55 20.75 1.25 10.52
N PRO A 56 20.33 0.26 9.71
CA PRO A 56 19.89 0.37 8.31
C PRO A 56 18.67 1.29 8.11
N PRO A 57 18.51 1.92 6.93
CA PRO A 57 17.36 2.76 6.67
C PRO A 57 16.07 1.93 6.66
N LEU A 58 14.96 2.53 7.10
CA LEU A 58 13.68 1.85 7.29
C LEU A 58 12.91 1.63 5.98
N ILE A 59 13.57 1.03 4.98
CA ILE A 59 13.07 0.84 3.62
C ILE A 59 12.67 -0.61 3.36
N TYR A 60 13.58 -1.55 3.61
CA TYR A 60 13.32 -2.98 3.39
C TYR A 60 13.39 -3.72 4.72
N ALA A 61 12.24 -4.22 5.17
CA ALA A 61 12.15 -5.05 6.36
C ALA A 61 12.84 -6.41 6.12
N ALA A 62 13.64 -6.84 7.08
CA ALA A 62 14.08 -8.23 7.15
C ALA A 62 12.93 -9.02 7.77
N GLY A 63 12.39 -10.02 7.07
CA GLY A 63 11.09 -10.66 7.34
C GLY A 63 10.80 -11.24 8.74
N SER A 64 11.71 -11.11 9.73
CA SER A 64 11.47 -11.41 11.14
C SER A 64 11.69 -10.17 12.03
N GLY A 65 10.59 -9.57 12.47
CA GLY A 65 10.59 -8.51 13.50
C GLY A 65 10.73 -7.10 12.94
N SER A 66 11.42 -6.22 13.67
CA SER A 66 11.63 -4.81 13.33
C SER A 66 12.95 -4.54 12.60
N ALA A 67 13.67 -5.59 12.21
CA ALA A 67 14.96 -5.48 11.54
C ALA A 67 14.80 -4.99 10.09
N HIS A 68 15.80 -4.26 9.61
CA HIS A 68 15.84 -3.73 8.24
C HIS A 68 17.17 -4.11 7.57
N VAL A 69 17.18 -4.21 6.24
CA VAL A 69 18.39 -4.56 5.49
C VAL A 69 19.08 -3.31 4.92
N PRO A 70 20.43 -3.29 4.85
CA PRO A 70 21.17 -2.23 4.18
C PRO A 70 20.81 -2.11 2.70
N LEU A 71 20.94 -0.91 2.16
CA LEU A 71 20.75 -0.62 0.75
C LEU A 71 22.10 -0.64 0.01
N SER A 72 22.08 -1.09 -1.26
CA SER A 72 23.19 -0.80 -2.18
C SER A 72 23.33 0.72 -2.39
N PRO A 73 24.49 1.22 -2.86
CA PRO A 73 24.67 2.64 -3.17
C PRO A 73 23.60 3.21 -4.13
N GLU A 74 23.23 2.44 -5.15
CA GLU A 74 22.25 2.83 -6.17
C GLU A 74 20.84 2.87 -5.59
N GLN A 75 20.47 1.84 -4.81
CA GLN A 75 19.19 1.79 -4.09
C GLN A 75 19.07 2.97 -3.13
N ARG A 76 20.13 3.26 -2.36
CA ARG A 76 20.17 4.40 -1.45
C ARG A 76 19.97 5.71 -2.20
N HIS A 77 20.64 5.90 -3.34
CA HIS A 77 20.49 7.11 -4.14
C HIS A 77 19.04 7.30 -4.63
N GLY A 78 18.43 6.27 -5.21
CA GLY A 78 17.05 6.32 -5.68
C GLY A 78 16.05 6.57 -4.54
N TRP A 79 16.23 5.90 -3.40
CA TRP A 79 15.36 6.08 -2.23
C TRP A 79 15.50 7.45 -1.59
N LEU A 80 16.69 8.06 -1.57
CA LEU A 80 16.85 9.42 -1.07
C LEU A 80 16.06 10.43 -1.91
N ILE A 81 16.09 10.29 -3.23
CA ILE A 81 15.28 11.13 -4.14
C ILE A 81 13.80 10.93 -3.84
N ARG A 82 13.34 9.67 -3.83
CA ARG A 82 11.94 9.33 -3.58
C ARG A 82 11.45 9.82 -2.22
N VAL A 83 12.20 9.60 -1.15
CA VAL A 83 11.84 10.06 0.20
C VAL A 83 11.76 11.58 0.23
N ARG A 84 12.69 12.30 -0.41
CA ARG A 84 12.63 13.77 -0.47
C ARG A 84 11.37 14.28 -1.18
N GLU A 85 11.01 13.68 -2.32
CA GLU A 85 9.77 14.01 -3.02
C GLU A 85 8.54 13.76 -2.16
N LEU A 86 8.50 12.63 -1.44
CA LEU A 86 7.42 12.32 -0.51
C LEU A 86 7.34 13.34 0.64
N GLN A 87 8.48 13.71 1.24
CA GLN A 87 8.54 14.72 2.29
C GLN A 87 8.00 16.07 1.80
N ASP A 88 8.33 16.45 0.57
CA ASP A 88 7.82 17.68 -0.06
C ASP A 88 6.32 17.61 -0.32
N ALA A 89 5.82 16.47 -0.80
CA ALA A 89 4.40 16.23 -1.01
C ALA A 89 3.60 16.27 0.30
N TYR A 90 4.08 15.60 1.35
CA TYR A 90 3.43 15.60 2.67
C TYR A 90 3.44 16.98 3.33
N ARG A 91 4.54 17.72 3.22
CA ARG A 91 4.62 19.09 3.76
C ARG A 91 3.65 20.04 3.04
N GLN A 92 3.58 19.97 1.71
CA GLN A 92 2.68 20.81 0.93
C GLN A 92 1.22 20.40 1.11
N GLY A 93 0.95 19.10 1.14
CA GLY A 93 -0.37 18.51 1.28
C GLY A 93 -1.02 18.78 2.62
N THR A 94 -0.30 18.57 3.72
CA THR A 94 -0.80 18.90 5.08
C THR A 94 -1.13 20.38 5.21
N ALA A 95 -0.22 21.26 4.78
CA ALA A 95 -0.49 22.70 4.77
C ALA A 95 -1.64 23.11 3.82
N LEU A 96 -1.88 22.35 2.75
CA LEU A 96 -3.04 22.57 1.88
C LEU A 96 -4.34 22.19 2.60
N LEU A 97 -4.39 21.04 3.28
CA LEU A 97 -5.56 20.62 4.03
C LEU A 97 -5.92 21.63 5.13
N ASP A 98 -4.93 22.16 5.85
CA ASP A 98 -5.13 23.24 6.83
C ASP A 98 -5.76 24.49 6.18
N ARG A 99 -5.21 24.94 5.04
CA ARG A 99 -5.79 26.09 4.31
C ARG A 99 -7.22 25.84 3.82
N LEU A 100 -7.54 24.61 3.42
CA LEU A 100 -8.87 24.23 2.95
C LEU A 100 -9.88 24.10 4.10
N ALA A 101 -9.40 23.79 5.30
CA ALA A 101 -10.18 23.78 6.53
C ALA A 101 -10.36 25.18 7.15
N ASP A 102 -9.68 26.20 6.62
CA ASP A 102 -9.59 27.55 7.19
C ASP A 102 -9.03 27.54 8.62
N GLY A 103 -8.06 26.66 8.90
CA GLY A 103 -7.52 26.47 10.24
C GLY A 103 -6.74 25.17 10.37
N ASP A 104 -6.70 24.62 11.57
CA ASP A 104 -6.13 23.29 11.81
C ASP A 104 -7.12 22.23 11.28
N PHE A 105 -6.71 21.49 10.25
CA PHE A 105 -7.54 20.43 9.68
C PHE A 105 -7.86 19.33 10.71
N ALA A 106 -6.91 18.99 11.59
CA ALA A 106 -7.08 17.91 12.56
C ALA A 106 -8.05 18.26 13.69
N ASP A 107 -8.27 19.54 13.96
CA ASP A 107 -9.24 20.03 14.95
C ASP A 107 -10.59 20.45 14.33
N ALA A 108 -10.66 20.61 13.00
CA ALA A 108 -11.89 21.03 12.31
C ALA A 108 -13.04 20.03 12.43
N ASP A 109 -14.28 20.46 12.23
CA ASP A 109 -15.44 19.55 12.23
C ASP A 109 -15.33 18.46 11.14
N PRO A 110 -15.90 17.25 11.35
CA PRO A 110 -15.80 16.15 10.38
C PRO A 110 -16.29 16.51 8.97
N GLU A 111 -17.33 17.34 8.85
CA GLU A 111 -17.82 17.83 7.56
C GLU A 111 -16.81 18.74 6.84
N VAL A 112 -16.08 19.56 7.61
CA VAL A 112 -15.00 20.42 7.08
C VAL A 112 -13.85 19.57 6.58
N ARG A 113 -13.43 18.56 7.36
CA ARG A 113 -12.36 17.63 6.95
C ARG A 113 -12.72 16.89 5.66
N HIS A 114 -13.94 16.35 5.57
CA HIS A 114 -14.43 15.68 4.36
C HIS A 114 -14.43 16.61 3.15
N ARG A 115 -14.91 17.85 3.31
CA ARG A 115 -14.94 18.83 2.22
C ARG A 115 -13.54 19.19 1.74
N ALA A 116 -12.62 19.47 2.67
CA ALA A 116 -11.23 19.78 2.36
C ALA A 116 -10.53 18.62 1.63
N LEU A 117 -10.76 17.38 2.07
CA LEU A 117 -10.18 16.20 1.43
C LEU A 117 -10.78 15.92 0.03
N ARG A 118 -12.06 16.27 -0.17
CA ARG A 118 -12.76 16.14 -1.46
C ARG A 118 -12.46 17.27 -2.45
N ASP A 119 -11.90 18.39 -2.00
CA ASP A 119 -11.53 19.52 -2.86
C ASP A 119 -10.62 19.06 -4.02
N PRO A 120 -10.88 19.46 -5.27
CA PRO A 120 -10.07 19.07 -6.42
C PRO A 120 -8.57 19.38 -6.26
N ARG A 121 -8.22 20.45 -5.53
CA ARG A 121 -6.83 20.83 -5.27
C ARG A 121 -6.10 19.80 -4.40
N ALA A 122 -6.83 19.07 -3.56
CA ALA A 122 -6.28 18.03 -2.70
C ALA A 122 -6.16 16.67 -3.42
N HIS A 123 -6.66 16.51 -4.66
CA HIS A 123 -6.78 15.23 -5.34
C HIS A 123 -5.49 14.39 -5.32
N THR A 124 -4.36 14.97 -5.74
CA THR A 124 -3.07 14.27 -5.79
C THR A 124 -2.60 13.84 -4.40
N PHE A 125 -2.72 14.72 -3.40
CA PHE A 125 -2.31 14.41 -2.05
C PHE A 125 -3.25 13.39 -1.39
N ARG A 126 -4.56 13.47 -1.65
CA ARG A 126 -5.54 12.47 -1.23
C ARG A 126 -5.21 11.09 -1.78
N GLY A 127 -4.83 11.00 -3.06
CA GLY A 127 -4.40 9.74 -3.66
C GLY A 127 -3.19 9.14 -2.92
N LEU A 128 -2.16 9.96 -2.68
CA LEU A 128 -0.98 9.55 -1.92
C LEU A 128 -1.33 9.11 -0.48
N LEU A 129 -2.21 9.85 0.20
CA LEU A 129 -2.68 9.49 1.54
C LEU A 129 -3.44 8.16 1.52
N PHE A 130 -4.29 7.93 0.52
CA PHE A 130 -5.04 6.69 0.38
C PHE A 130 -4.10 5.50 0.17
N ASP A 131 -3.14 5.61 -0.76
CA ASP A 131 -2.16 4.56 -1.01
C ASP A 131 -1.38 4.20 0.27
N HIS A 132 -0.87 5.21 0.98
CA HIS A 132 -0.13 4.98 2.22
C HIS A 132 -1.03 4.53 3.39
N ALA A 133 -2.32 4.90 3.41
CA ALA A 133 -3.28 4.38 4.38
C ALA A 133 -3.51 2.89 4.14
N ILE A 134 -3.69 2.46 2.90
CA ILE A 134 -3.84 1.04 2.54
C ILE A 134 -2.56 0.27 2.87
N GLU A 135 -1.39 0.78 2.48
CA GLU A 135 -0.11 0.16 2.82
C GLU A 135 0.09 0.07 4.33
N GLY A 136 -0.16 1.15 5.08
CA GLY A 136 -0.03 1.16 6.53
C GLY A 136 -1.03 0.26 7.25
N THR A 137 -2.24 0.10 6.72
CA THR A 137 -3.30 -0.70 7.34
C THR A 137 -3.17 -2.19 7.04
N TYR A 138 -2.78 -2.55 5.81
CA TYR A 138 -2.84 -3.94 5.34
C TYR A 138 -1.50 -4.51 4.85
N GLY A 139 -0.53 -3.65 4.52
CA GLY A 139 0.74 -4.03 3.89
C GLY A 139 1.98 -3.88 4.78
N ASP A 140 1.87 -3.15 5.91
CA ASP A 140 3.01 -2.91 6.78
C ASP A 140 3.47 -4.25 7.41
N PRO A 141 4.71 -4.70 7.19
CA PRO A 141 5.20 -5.96 7.75
C PRO A 141 5.24 -5.97 9.29
N VAL A 142 5.14 -4.80 9.94
CA VAL A 142 4.96 -4.66 11.39
C VAL A 142 3.51 -4.95 11.80
N TYR A 143 2.54 -4.70 10.92
CA TYR A 143 1.14 -5.06 11.12
C TYR A 143 0.95 -6.57 10.86
N ARG A 144 1.00 -7.36 11.94
CA ARG A 144 0.69 -8.80 11.88
C ARG A 144 -0.82 -9.10 11.91
N GLY A 145 -1.68 -8.08 11.85
CA GLY A 145 -3.03 -8.15 12.39
C GLY A 145 -2.99 -8.37 13.91
N ARG A 146 -3.94 -7.80 14.65
CA ARG A 146 -4.16 -8.30 16.01
C ARG A 146 -4.69 -9.74 15.84
N PRO A 147 -4.08 -10.78 16.43
CA PRO A 147 -4.77 -12.07 16.47
C PRO A 147 -6.04 -11.83 17.29
N ALA A 148 -7.20 -12.08 16.67
CA ALA A 148 -8.44 -12.22 17.42
C ALA A 148 -8.19 -13.25 18.54
N PRO A 149 -8.74 -13.09 19.75
CA PRO A 149 -8.62 -14.12 20.78
C PRO A 149 -9.17 -15.45 20.21
N GLY A 150 -8.27 -16.40 19.95
CA GLY A 150 -8.57 -17.69 19.30
C GLY A 150 -8.12 -17.85 17.85
N SER A 151 -7.47 -16.87 17.21
CA SER A 151 -6.95 -17.01 15.84
C SER A 151 -5.63 -17.77 15.83
N THR A 152 -5.62 -18.97 15.24
CA THR A 152 -4.41 -19.70 14.88
C THR A 152 -3.76 -18.99 13.71
N VAL A 153 -2.54 -18.49 13.90
CA VAL A 153 -1.69 -18.03 12.80
C VAL A 153 -1.68 -19.12 11.72
N LEU A 154 -2.17 -18.82 10.52
CA LEU A 154 -2.05 -19.76 9.40
C LEU A 154 -0.54 -19.95 9.13
N PRO A 155 -0.01 -21.18 9.21
CA PRO A 155 1.39 -21.41 8.93
C PRO A 155 1.66 -21.02 7.48
N THR A 156 2.70 -20.21 7.26
CA THR A 156 3.23 -19.96 5.93
C THR A 156 3.59 -21.30 5.31
N PRO A 157 3.00 -21.70 4.17
CA PRO A 157 3.38 -22.94 3.52
C PRO A 157 4.87 -22.87 3.14
N PRO A 158 5.64 -23.95 3.32
CA PRO A 158 7.05 -23.95 2.96
C PRO A 158 7.20 -23.67 1.47
N LEU A 159 8.12 -22.75 1.13
CA LEU A 159 8.48 -22.50 -0.25
C LEU A 159 9.02 -23.81 -0.87
N PRO A 160 8.59 -24.20 -2.08
CA PRO A 160 9.19 -25.31 -2.77
C PRO A 160 10.67 -25.02 -3.03
N PRO A 161 11.56 -26.03 -2.95
CA PRO A 161 12.97 -25.84 -3.20
C PRO A 161 13.20 -25.33 -4.64
N PRO A 162 14.22 -24.48 -4.86
CA PRO A 162 14.56 -24.04 -6.21
C PRO A 162 14.97 -25.26 -7.05
N SER A 163 14.33 -25.43 -8.21
CA SER A 163 14.73 -26.43 -9.20
C SER A 163 16.20 -26.21 -9.59
N ALA A 164 17.03 -27.24 -9.43
CA ALA A 164 18.45 -27.19 -9.75
C ALA A 164 18.67 -26.93 -11.25
N PRO A 165 19.74 -26.21 -11.64
CA PRO A 165 20.07 -26.02 -13.04
C PRO A 165 20.82 -27.26 -13.58
N GLY A 166 20.26 -27.85 -14.64
CA GLY A 166 21.05 -28.55 -15.66
C GLY A 166 20.83 -30.05 -15.79
N SER A 167 20.19 -30.45 -16.89
CA SER A 167 20.62 -31.59 -17.71
C SER A 167 20.52 -31.18 -19.17
N THR A 168 21.66 -30.90 -19.77
CA THR A 168 21.88 -30.89 -21.22
C THR A 168 21.63 -32.29 -21.78
N GLU A 169 20.68 -32.43 -22.69
CA GLU A 169 20.68 -33.51 -23.67
C GLU A 169 20.80 -32.92 -25.07
N SER A 170 21.83 -33.36 -25.77
CA SER A 170 22.06 -33.08 -27.18
C SER A 170 21.00 -33.82 -28.01
N SER A 171 20.44 -33.19 -29.03
CA SER A 171 19.78 -33.91 -30.13
C SER A 171 19.95 -33.16 -31.44
N GLU A 172 20.22 -33.97 -32.46
CA GLU A 172 20.62 -33.64 -33.83
C GLU A 172 19.64 -32.75 -34.59
N SER A 173 20.22 -32.06 -35.58
CA SER A 173 19.54 -31.32 -36.64
C SER A 173 18.61 -32.22 -37.46
N ALA A 174 17.30 -31.97 -37.39
CA ALA A 174 16.32 -32.37 -38.40
C ALA A 174 15.33 -31.21 -38.67
N ALA A 175 14.91 -31.08 -39.93
CA ALA A 175 14.06 -30.02 -40.48
C ALA A 175 12.73 -29.80 -39.72
N PRO A 176 12.09 -28.60 -39.81
CA PRO A 176 10.99 -28.23 -38.93
C PRO A 176 9.72 -29.02 -39.24
N ALA A 177 9.25 -29.79 -38.26
CA ALA A 177 7.90 -30.31 -38.19
C ALA A 177 6.92 -29.20 -37.74
N PRO A 178 5.64 -29.21 -38.18
CA PRO A 178 4.67 -28.20 -37.82
C PRO A 178 4.44 -28.17 -36.29
N ALA A 179 4.33 -26.96 -35.74
CA ALA A 179 4.20 -26.73 -34.31
C ALA A 179 3.01 -27.50 -33.71
N PRO A 180 3.20 -28.26 -32.61
CA PRO A 180 2.07 -28.78 -31.85
C PRO A 180 1.30 -27.62 -31.22
N ALA A 181 -0.02 -27.75 -31.17
CA ALA A 181 -0.91 -26.77 -30.57
C ALA A 181 -0.44 -26.44 -29.14
N GLN A 182 -0.27 -25.14 -28.87
CA GLN A 182 0.06 -24.63 -27.54
C GLN A 182 -1.05 -25.06 -26.58
N THR A 183 -0.75 -26.06 -25.74
CA THR A 183 -1.59 -26.38 -24.60
C THR A 183 -1.37 -25.27 -23.60
N ALA A 184 -2.40 -24.43 -23.41
CA ALA A 184 -2.35 -23.34 -22.45
C ALA A 184 -1.96 -23.89 -21.07
N ALA A 185 -0.98 -23.25 -20.43
CA ALA A 185 -0.61 -23.55 -19.06
C ALA A 185 -1.86 -23.44 -18.16
N PRO A 186 -2.05 -24.36 -17.19
CA PRO A 186 -3.19 -24.27 -16.28
C PRO A 186 -3.13 -22.93 -15.54
N ALA A 187 -4.26 -22.23 -15.52
CA ALA A 187 -4.37 -20.97 -14.80
C ALA A 187 -4.00 -21.21 -13.32
N PRO A 188 -3.15 -20.36 -12.72
CA PRO A 188 -2.65 -20.55 -11.35
C PRO A 188 -3.75 -20.46 -10.28
N TYR A 189 -4.97 -20.13 -10.67
CA TYR A 189 -6.15 -20.05 -9.81
C TYR A 189 -7.27 -20.88 -10.44
N GLY A 190 -8.05 -21.56 -9.59
CA GLY A 190 -9.15 -22.42 -10.03
C GLY A 190 -10.10 -21.72 -11.01
N VAL A 191 -10.84 -22.53 -11.76
CA VAL A 191 -11.69 -22.06 -12.88
C VAL A 191 -12.68 -20.97 -12.42
N GLU A 192 -13.18 -21.08 -11.19
CA GLU A 192 -14.06 -20.08 -10.55
C GLU A 192 -13.35 -18.75 -10.26
N THR A 193 -12.14 -18.78 -9.74
CA THR A 193 -11.35 -17.56 -9.47
C THR A 193 -10.97 -16.84 -10.77
N THR A 194 -10.69 -17.60 -11.82
CA THR A 194 -10.41 -17.05 -13.15
C THR A 194 -11.65 -16.40 -13.78
N ALA A 195 -12.84 -16.94 -13.53
CA ALA A 195 -14.11 -16.31 -13.95
C ALA A 195 -14.35 -15.01 -13.18
N LEU A 196 -14.18 -15.02 -11.85
CA LEU A 196 -14.35 -13.84 -11.00
C LEU A 196 -13.42 -12.68 -11.40
N LEU A 197 -12.15 -12.99 -11.73
CA LEU A 197 -11.19 -11.98 -12.19
C LEU A 197 -11.55 -11.37 -13.55
N ARG A 198 -12.12 -12.16 -14.46
CA ARG A 198 -12.60 -11.63 -15.76
C ARG A 198 -13.81 -10.72 -15.56
N ASP A 199 -14.74 -11.11 -14.70
CA ASP A 199 -15.93 -10.32 -14.41
C ASP A 199 -15.56 -8.98 -13.74
N PHE A 200 -14.59 -9.02 -12.82
CA PHE A 200 -14.04 -7.82 -12.20
C PHE A 200 -13.35 -6.90 -13.20
N THR A 201 -12.56 -7.47 -14.12
CA THR A 201 -11.89 -6.70 -15.19
C THR A 201 -12.90 -6.08 -16.15
N ALA A 202 -13.99 -6.79 -16.48
CA ALA A 202 -15.05 -6.30 -17.35
C ALA A 202 -15.91 -5.21 -16.67
N ALA A 203 -16.13 -5.31 -15.36
CA ALA A 203 -16.81 -4.28 -14.58
C ALA A 203 -15.94 -3.02 -14.44
N ALA A 204 -14.65 -3.17 -14.14
CA ALA A 204 -13.71 -2.05 -14.04
C ALA A 204 -13.56 -1.29 -15.36
N ARG A 205 -13.54 -1.99 -16.51
CA ARG A 205 -13.51 -1.34 -17.83
C ARG A 205 -14.77 -0.53 -18.13
N ARG A 206 -15.95 -0.94 -17.67
CA ARG A 206 -17.19 -0.18 -17.82
C ARG A 206 -17.20 1.11 -17.01
N VAL A 207 -16.61 1.09 -15.82
CA VAL A 207 -16.48 2.27 -14.95
C VAL A 207 -15.46 3.27 -15.50
N VAL A 208 -14.35 2.79 -16.06
CA VAL A 208 -13.26 3.65 -16.56
C VAL A 208 -13.56 4.27 -17.93
N LEU A 209 -14.34 3.58 -18.78
CA LEU A 209 -14.59 4.04 -20.16
C LEU A 209 -15.91 4.80 -20.34
N GLY A 210 -16.66 5.07 -19.27
CA GLY A 210 -17.90 5.84 -19.33
C GLY A 210 -18.93 5.22 -20.27
N GLY A 211 -19.56 4.12 -19.86
CA GLY A 211 -20.68 3.55 -20.60
C GLY A 211 -21.98 4.30 -20.29
N ASP A 212 -22.44 5.11 -21.25
CA ASP A 212 -23.81 5.61 -21.31
C ASP A 212 -24.77 4.53 -21.86
N ASP A 213 -25.96 4.53 -21.25
CA ASP A 213 -27.31 4.15 -21.67
C ASP A 213 -27.74 2.68 -21.90
N GLY A 214 -28.74 2.32 -21.08
CA GLY A 214 -29.59 1.13 -21.10
C GLY A 214 -30.37 1.00 -19.81
#